data_AF-A0A897MZP5-F1
#
_entry.id   AF-A0A897MZP5-F1
#
_cell.length_a   1.000
_cell.length_b   1.000
_cell.length_c   1.000
_cell.angle_alpha   90.00
_cell.angle_beta   90.00
_cell.angle_gamma   90.00
#
_symmetry.space_group_name_H-M   'P 1'
#
loop_
_entity.id
_entity.type
_entity.pdbx_description
1 polymer ?
#
loop_
_entity_poly.entity_id
_entity_poly.type
_entity_poly.pdbx_seq_one_letter_code
_entity_poly.pdbx_strand_id
1 'polypeptide(L)'
;MSLATVRPTMTLGDYLRTYFRRENIITLYSLVRGTMSTTETATTDAPTEDDREALRELPPSAKLVAKALEYNDQLTQSQLAEETLLPGRTVRYALNRLEEIGVVDARFSFTDARKRVYSLQTE
;
A
#
# COMPACT_ATOMS: atom_id res chain seq x y z
N MET A 1 -16.49 44.41 13.49
CA MET A 1 -16.64 43.35 14.52
C MET A 1 -15.89 42.11 14.07
N SER A 2 -15.34 41.34 15.01
CA SER A 2 -14.49 40.17 14.71
C SER A 2 -15.33 38.91 14.47
N LEU A 3 -14.99 38.13 13.44
CA LEU A 3 -15.58 36.83 13.16
C LEU A 3 -14.90 35.74 14.01
N ALA A 4 -15.45 35.47 15.19
CA ALA A 4 -15.01 34.38 16.05
C ALA A 4 -15.56 33.02 15.54
N THR A 5 -15.01 32.52 14.43
CA THR A 5 -15.27 31.16 13.98
C THR A 5 -14.58 30.18 14.93
N VAL A 6 -15.36 29.60 15.84
CA VAL A 6 -14.91 28.56 16.78
C VAL A 6 -14.34 27.38 15.99
N ARG A 7 -13.02 27.18 16.05
CA ARG A 7 -12.37 26.02 15.44
C ARG A 7 -12.57 24.79 16.33
N PRO A 8 -13.14 23.68 15.84
CA PRO A 8 -13.14 22.43 16.57
C PRO A 8 -11.70 21.87 16.60
N THR A 9 -11.11 21.79 17.78
CA THR A 9 -9.79 21.16 17.99
C THR A 9 -9.93 19.64 18.05
N MET A 10 -10.27 19.02 16.93
CA MET A 10 -10.12 17.56 16.78
C MET A 10 -8.63 17.26 16.67
N THR A 11 -8.08 16.40 17.53
CA THR A 11 -6.64 16.13 17.50
C THR A 11 -6.30 15.23 16.31
N LEU A 12 -5.05 15.27 15.85
CA LEU A 12 -4.60 14.43 14.74
C LEU A 12 -4.79 12.93 15.02
N GLY A 13 -4.69 12.52 16.29
CA GLY A 13 -4.96 11.15 16.73
C GLY A 13 -6.44 10.75 16.66
N ASP A 14 -7.38 11.69 16.82
CA ASP A 14 -8.82 11.43 16.72
C ASP A 14 -9.25 11.18 15.27
N TYR A 15 -8.61 11.87 14.32
CA TYR A 15 -8.82 11.65 12.88
C TYR A 15 -8.35 10.25 12.46
N LEU A 16 -7.12 9.89 12.84
CA LEU A 16 -6.53 8.59 12.51
C LEU A 16 -7.31 7.42 13.12
N ARG A 17 -7.81 7.56 14.35
CA ARG A 17 -8.66 6.53 15.00
C ARG A 17 -10.04 6.36 14.33
N THR A 18 -10.52 7.37 13.60
CA THR A 18 -11.83 7.34 12.92
C THR A 18 -11.73 6.72 11.52
N TYR A 19 -10.64 6.96 10.79
CA TYR A 19 -10.40 6.36 9.46
C TYR A 19 -9.99 4.88 9.52
N PHE A 20 -9.43 4.40 10.62
CA PHE A 20 -8.94 3.02 10.79
C PHE A 20 -10.04 1.94 10.90
N ARG A 21 -11.27 2.19 10.40
CA ARG A 21 -12.41 1.28 10.55
C ARG A 21 -13.42 1.39 9.41
N ARG A 22 -13.11 0.78 8.26
CA ARG A 22 -13.98 -0.24 7.62
C ARG A 22 -13.36 -0.88 6.37
N GLU A 23 -13.75 -2.14 6.20
CA GLU A 23 -13.37 -3.09 5.15
C GLU A 23 -11.88 -3.47 5.08
N ASN A 24 -11.56 -4.53 4.32
CA ASN A 24 -10.46 -5.44 4.67
C ASN A 24 -10.00 -6.32 3.47
N ILE A 25 -8.70 -6.36 3.16
CA ILE A 25 -8.13 -7.15 2.04
C ILE A 25 -7.74 -8.61 2.38
N ILE A 26 -8.00 -9.07 3.61
CA ILE A 26 -8.13 -10.53 3.87
C ILE A 26 -9.50 -11.06 3.37
N THR A 27 -10.46 -10.20 3.02
CA THR A 27 -11.82 -10.63 2.62
C THR A 27 -11.92 -11.21 1.20
N LEU A 28 -10.82 -11.42 0.47
CA LEU A 28 -10.76 -12.36 -0.67
C LEU A 28 -9.84 -13.57 -0.44
N TYR A 29 -9.53 -13.86 0.83
CA TYR A 29 -9.24 -15.22 1.29
C TYR A 29 -10.49 -15.96 1.82
N SER A 30 -11.69 -15.39 1.62
CA SER A 30 -12.97 -15.98 2.06
C SER A 30 -13.76 -16.70 0.96
N LEU A 31 -13.44 -16.52 -0.33
CA LEU A 31 -14.10 -17.27 -1.42
C LEU A 31 -13.47 -18.66 -1.65
N VAL A 32 -12.41 -19.01 -0.92
CA VAL A 32 -11.86 -20.37 -0.87
C VAL A 32 -12.57 -21.16 0.25
N ARG A 33 -13.82 -21.56 0.01
CA ARG A 33 -14.46 -22.74 0.61
C ARG A 33 -15.77 -23.12 -0.10
N GLY A 34 -15.65 -23.91 -1.17
CA GLY A 34 -16.78 -24.50 -1.92
C GLY A 34 -17.51 -23.46 -2.79
N THR A 35 -17.74 -23.69 -4.08
CA THR A 35 -18.17 -24.95 -4.71
C THR A 35 -17.44 -25.23 -6.02
N MET A 36 -17.61 -26.45 -6.56
CA MET A 36 -16.74 -27.03 -7.59
C MET A 36 -17.08 -26.59 -9.03
N SER A 37 -16.02 -26.58 -9.87
CA SER A 37 -15.98 -27.13 -11.25
C SER A 37 -16.99 -26.65 -12.30
N THR A 38 -16.50 -25.91 -13.30
CA THR A 38 -16.50 -26.41 -14.71
C THR A 38 -15.55 -25.58 -15.60
N THR A 39 -15.15 -26.15 -16.74
CA THR A 39 -14.27 -25.59 -17.78
C THR A 39 -14.75 -24.29 -18.43
N GLU A 40 -13.83 -23.40 -18.85
CA GLU A 40 -13.51 -23.10 -20.27
C GLU A 40 -12.43 -22.00 -20.40
N THR A 41 -11.82 -21.85 -21.58
CA THR A 41 -10.67 -21.00 -21.91
C THR A 41 -11.03 -19.61 -22.45
N ALA A 42 -10.30 -18.54 -22.05
CA ALA A 42 -9.75 -17.51 -22.96
C ALA A 42 -9.06 -16.33 -22.22
N THR A 43 -7.87 -15.94 -22.72
CA THR A 43 -7.20 -14.63 -22.61
C THR A 43 -7.02 -13.99 -21.21
N THR A 44 -5.80 -14.10 -20.68
CA THR A 44 -5.36 -13.49 -19.41
C THR A 44 -4.58 -12.20 -19.64
N ASP A 45 -5.04 -11.11 -19.02
CA ASP A 45 -4.20 -10.01 -18.52
C ASP A 45 -4.74 -9.68 -17.13
N ALA A 46 -4.34 -10.52 -16.18
CA ALA A 46 -4.76 -10.52 -14.78
C ALA A 46 -3.58 -11.09 -13.96
N PRO A 47 -3.44 -10.75 -12.66
CA PRO A 47 -2.24 -11.08 -11.91
C PRO A 47 -2.18 -12.59 -11.73
N THR A 48 -1.03 -13.17 -12.05
CA THR A 48 -0.89 -14.62 -12.00
C THR A 48 -0.90 -15.12 -10.56
N GLU A 49 -1.23 -16.40 -10.35
CA GLU A 49 -1.23 -17.01 -9.02
C GLU A 49 0.16 -16.88 -8.35
N ASP A 50 1.24 -16.90 -9.14
CA ASP A 50 2.65 -16.70 -8.75
C ASP A 50 2.89 -15.35 -8.06
N ASP A 51 2.37 -14.24 -8.62
CA ASP A 51 2.56 -12.89 -8.06
C ASP A 51 1.97 -12.77 -6.65
N ARG A 52 0.92 -13.56 -6.39
CA ARG A 52 0.19 -13.60 -5.11
C ARG A 52 0.84 -14.53 -4.10
N GLU A 53 1.58 -15.54 -4.54
CA GLU A 53 2.45 -16.37 -3.70
C GLU A 53 3.73 -15.61 -3.31
N ALA A 54 4.36 -14.88 -4.25
CA ALA A 54 5.52 -14.02 -3.99
C ALA A 54 5.24 -12.99 -2.86
N LEU A 55 4.05 -12.39 -2.85
CA LEU A 55 3.59 -11.51 -1.77
C LEU A 55 3.47 -12.18 -0.40
N ARG A 56 3.25 -13.49 -0.33
CA ARG A 56 3.16 -14.26 0.93
C ARG A 56 4.54 -14.48 1.53
N GLU A 57 5.52 -14.81 0.69
CA GLU A 57 6.92 -15.00 1.06
C GLU A 57 7.65 -13.71 1.46
N LEU A 58 7.10 -12.53 1.10
CA LEU A 58 7.70 -11.24 1.46
C LEU A 58 7.97 -11.08 2.97
N PRO A 59 9.07 -10.41 3.36
CA PRO A 59 9.34 -10.07 4.75
C PRO A 59 8.27 -9.12 5.33
N PRO A 60 8.05 -9.10 6.65
CA PRO A 60 6.99 -8.30 7.28
C PRO A 60 7.06 -6.80 6.96
N SER A 61 8.28 -6.26 6.84
CA SER A 61 8.51 -4.85 6.48
C SER A 61 8.07 -4.52 5.05
N ALA A 62 8.28 -5.42 4.08
CA ALA A 62 7.81 -5.24 2.71
C ALA A 62 6.28 -5.25 2.65
N LYS A 63 5.63 -6.17 3.35
CA LYS A 63 4.16 -6.22 3.45
C LYS A 63 3.58 -4.95 4.09
N LEU A 64 4.22 -4.41 5.12
CA LEU A 64 3.79 -3.15 5.76
C LEU A 64 3.97 -1.93 4.83
N VAL A 65 5.08 -1.85 4.09
CA VAL A 65 5.34 -0.75 3.13
C VAL A 65 4.37 -0.81 1.95
N ALA A 66 4.10 -1.99 1.39
CA ALA A 66 3.07 -2.16 0.37
C ALA A 66 1.69 -1.70 0.87
N LYS A 67 1.34 -2.04 2.13
CA LYS A 67 0.10 -1.60 2.75
C LYS A 67 0.02 -0.09 2.98
N ALA A 68 1.13 0.58 3.29
CA ALA A 68 1.19 2.04 3.39
C ALA A 68 1.02 2.73 2.03
N LEU A 69 1.55 2.15 0.95
CA LEU A 69 1.31 2.62 -0.42
C LEU A 69 -0.16 2.43 -0.84
N GLU A 70 -0.79 1.31 -0.50
CA GLU A 70 -2.22 1.05 -0.75
C GLU A 70 -3.15 2.14 -0.16
N TYR A 71 -2.75 2.77 0.96
CA TYR A 71 -3.53 3.82 1.62
C TYR A 71 -3.26 5.24 1.13
N ASN A 72 -2.14 5.48 0.45
CA ASN A 72 -1.63 6.83 0.18
C ASN A 72 -1.31 7.09 -1.31
N ASP A 73 -1.61 6.13 -2.20
CA ASP A 73 -1.31 6.07 -3.64
C ASP A 73 0.18 6.15 -4.01
N GLN A 74 0.84 7.26 -3.63
CA GLN A 74 2.17 7.64 -4.04
C GLN A 74 2.95 8.32 -2.90
N LEU A 75 4.01 7.68 -2.41
CA LEU A 75 4.82 8.21 -1.30
C LEU A 75 6.32 8.20 -1.62
N THR A 76 7.05 9.21 -1.13
CA THR A 76 8.52 9.17 -1.11
C THR A 76 9.04 8.23 -0.02
N GLN A 77 10.29 7.78 -0.14
CA GLN A 77 10.96 6.95 0.87
C GLN A 77 10.95 7.57 2.29
N SER A 78 11.00 8.90 2.41
CA SER A 78 10.92 9.59 3.71
C SER A 78 9.51 9.51 4.30
N GLN A 79 8.48 9.80 3.50
CA GLN A 79 7.08 9.70 3.94
C GLN A 79 6.71 8.27 4.30
N LEU A 80 7.22 7.26 3.58
CA LEU A 80 7.04 5.85 3.95
C LEU A 80 7.67 5.50 5.30
N ALA A 81 8.80 6.12 5.67
CA ALA A 81 9.41 5.94 6.98
C ALA A 81 8.59 6.61 8.10
N GLU A 82 7.97 7.75 7.81
CA GLU A 82 7.06 8.45 8.72
C GLU A 82 5.75 7.67 8.92
N GLU A 83 5.12 7.22 7.83
CA GLU A 83 3.84 6.49 7.83
C GLU A 83 3.95 5.09 8.45
N THR A 84 5.00 4.33 8.11
CA THR A 84 5.19 2.96 8.64
C THR A 84 5.89 2.94 10.00
N LEU A 85 6.42 4.08 10.48
CA LEU A 85 7.32 4.21 11.62
C LEU A 85 8.59 3.31 11.53
N LEU A 86 8.93 2.82 10.34
CA LEU A 86 10.11 2.01 10.11
C LEU A 86 11.36 2.89 9.92
N PRO A 87 12.54 2.48 10.42
CA PRO A 87 13.80 3.13 10.08
C PRO A 87 14.01 3.18 8.57
N GLY A 88 14.50 4.31 8.02
CA GLY A 88 14.65 4.49 6.57
C GLY A 88 15.55 3.45 5.87
N ARG A 89 16.42 2.73 6.60
CA ARG A 89 17.15 1.56 6.09
C ARG A 89 16.22 0.37 5.82
N THR A 90 15.27 0.12 6.73
CA THR A 90 14.27 -0.94 6.62
C THR A 90 13.25 -0.64 5.53
N VAL A 91 12.83 0.63 5.39
CA VAL A 91 11.98 1.07 4.27
C VAL A 91 12.68 0.86 2.94
N ARG A 92 13.98 1.19 2.84
CA ARG A 92 14.76 0.92 1.62
C ARG A 92 14.83 -0.57 1.29
N TYR A 93 15.12 -1.42 2.28
CA TYR A 93 15.13 -2.86 2.09
C TYR A 93 13.76 -3.40 1.64
N ALA A 94 12.68 -2.91 2.24
CA ALA A 94 11.31 -3.24 1.87
C ALA A 94 10.98 -2.82 0.43
N LEU A 95 11.31 -1.59 0.04
CA LEU A 95 11.10 -1.07 -1.32
C LEU A 95 11.91 -1.84 -2.36
N ASN A 96 13.21 -2.08 -2.11
CA ASN A 96 14.03 -2.91 -2.98
C ASN A 96 13.39 -4.29 -3.20
N ARG A 97 12.89 -4.94 -2.13
CA ARG A 97 12.27 -6.27 -2.25
C ARG A 97 10.93 -6.24 -2.97
N LEU A 98 10.20 -5.13 -2.94
CA LEU A 98 8.96 -4.92 -3.71
C LEU A 98 9.23 -4.60 -5.18
N GLU A 99 10.28 -3.81 -5.47
CA GLU A 99 10.77 -3.56 -6.84
C GLU A 99 11.28 -4.87 -7.49
N GLU A 100 12.02 -5.71 -6.75
CA GLU A 100 12.54 -7.01 -7.21
C GLU A 100 11.46 -7.99 -7.69
N ILE A 101 10.26 -7.93 -7.10
CA ILE A 101 9.11 -8.77 -7.49
C ILE A 101 8.06 -8.01 -8.31
N GLY A 102 8.37 -6.82 -8.81
CA GLY A 102 7.48 -6.05 -9.69
C GLY A 102 6.20 -5.49 -9.04
N VAL A 103 6.09 -5.45 -7.70
CA VAL A 103 4.87 -4.98 -7.01
C VAL A 103 4.81 -3.45 -6.87
N VAL A 104 5.95 -2.77 -7.01
CA VAL A 104 6.08 -1.30 -6.84
C VAL A 104 6.78 -0.67 -8.03
N ASP A 105 6.22 0.44 -8.54
CA ASP A 105 6.91 1.37 -9.43
C ASP A 105 7.60 2.49 -8.62
N ALA A 106 8.61 3.11 -9.21
CA ALA A 106 9.39 4.15 -8.56
C ALA A 106 9.89 5.21 -9.56
N ARG A 107 9.10 6.29 -9.66
CA ARG A 107 9.21 7.39 -10.63
C ARG A 107 9.89 8.62 -10.01
N PHE A 108 10.38 9.56 -10.81
CA PHE A 108 10.89 10.83 -10.30
C PHE A 108 9.76 11.70 -9.73
N SER A 109 10.02 12.39 -8.62
CA SER A 109 9.06 13.36 -8.08
C SER A 109 8.99 14.61 -8.96
N PHE A 110 7.78 15.04 -9.31
CA PHE A 110 7.55 16.32 -10.00
C PHE A 110 8.02 17.54 -9.19
N THR A 111 8.00 17.46 -7.85
CA THR A 111 8.41 18.55 -6.95
C THR A 111 9.93 18.64 -6.77
N ASP A 112 10.63 17.50 -6.86
CA ASP A 112 12.08 17.39 -6.70
C ASP A 112 12.59 16.16 -7.46
N ALA A 113 13.09 16.35 -8.68
CA ALA A 113 13.54 15.27 -9.55
C ALA A 113 14.72 14.44 -8.99
N ARG A 114 15.32 14.84 -7.86
CA ARG A 114 16.33 14.03 -7.14
C ARG A 114 15.70 12.96 -6.25
N LYS A 115 14.40 13.05 -5.97
CA LYS A 115 13.64 12.11 -5.15
C LYS A 115 12.85 11.14 -6.03
N ARG A 116 12.73 9.91 -5.57
CA ARG A 116 11.78 8.93 -6.12
C ARG A 116 10.49 8.94 -5.32
N VAL A 117 9.37 8.80 -6.02
CA VAL A 117 8.04 8.54 -5.48
C VAL A 117 7.68 7.12 -5.87
N TYR A 118 7.21 6.35 -4.90
CA TYR A 118 6.88 4.95 -5.02
C TYR A 118 5.37 4.79 -5.07
N SER A 119 4.87 3.90 -5.92
CA SER A 119 3.45 3.53 -6.02
C SER A 119 3.32 2.03 -6.18
N LEU A 120 2.18 1.45 -5.82
CA LEU A 120 1.88 0.08 -6.24
C LEU A 120 1.77 0.03 -7.78
N GLN A 121 2.15 -1.11 -8.37
CA GLN A 121 1.70 -1.47 -9.70
C GLN A 121 0.25 -1.94 -9.59
N THR A 122 -0.69 -1.04 -9.87
CA THR A 122 -2.11 -1.36 -10.01
C THR A 122 -2.40 -1.49 -11.50
N GLU A 123 -2.96 -2.63 -11.91
CA GLU A 123 -3.54 -2.85 -13.25
C GLU A 123 -4.68 -1.85 -13.55
#